data_AF-A0A7X7DY09-F1
#
_entry.id   AF-A0A7X7DY09-F1
#
_cell.length_a   1.000
_cell.length_b   1.000
_cell.length_c   1.000
_cell.angle_alpha   90.00
_cell.angle_beta   90.00
_cell.angle_gamma   90.00
#
_symmetry.space_group_name_H-M   'P 1'
#
loop_
_entity.id
_entity.type
_entity.pdbx_description
1 polymer ?
#
loop_
_entity_poly.entity_id
_entity_poly.type
_entity_poly.pdbx_seq_one_letter_code
_entity_poly.pdbx_strand_id
1 'polypeptide(L)'
;RSYANQEFSDLRKEIDRIAAVTNYNGVDLISSRGSANRFGAVDGTSNNTLWIDAGSTKGIDSITISIETLTSVALNSNLGTAAITSQTDAANAISDIDQAINSVNSTRAKIGAYVNRLEHAINNLMVSETNQSAAESMIRDADFATESSNFSRNQILIQSGTAMLAQSNMQPQNVLALLR
;
A
#
# COMPACT_ATOMS: atom_id res chain seq x y z
N ARG A 1 11.07 43.25 -24.83
CA ARG A 1 10.32 42.11 -25.42
C ARG A 1 11.25 40.94 -25.75
N SER A 2 12.39 41.14 -26.44
CA SER A 2 13.37 40.05 -26.67
C SER A 2 13.90 39.41 -25.37
N TYR A 3 14.31 40.19 -24.37
CA TYR A 3 14.78 39.65 -23.08
C TYR A 3 13.68 38.92 -22.30
N ALA A 4 12.46 39.49 -22.25
CA ALA A 4 11.32 38.82 -21.62
C ALA A 4 10.95 37.50 -22.32
N ASN A 5 11.04 37.46 -23.66
CA ASN A 5 10.81 36.23 -24.42
C ASN A 5 11.88 35.16 -24.14
N GLN A 6 13.14 35.58 -23.95
CA GLN A 6 14.22 34.68 -23.55
C GLN A 6 13.94 34.09 -22.16
N GLU A 7 13.58 34.93 -21.18
CA GLU A 7 13.21 34.50 -19.83
C GLU A 7 12.01 33.54 -19.85
N PHE A 8 10.96 33.86 -20.62
CA PHE A 8 9.80 32.98 -20.82
C PHE A 8 10.20 31.62 -21.41
N SER A 9 11.08 31.60 -22.40
CA SER A 9 11.60 30.35 -22.99
C SER A 9 12.39 29.54 -21.97
N ASP A 10 13.22 30.17 -21.15
CA ASP A 10 14.04 29.48 -20.17
C ASP A 10 13.20 28.94 -18.99
N LEU A 11 12.17 29.67 -18.55
CA LEU A 11 11.19 29.17 -17.57
C LEU A 11 10.41 27.97 -18.11
N ARG A 12 10.04 27.97 -19.39
CA ARG A 12 9.40 26.82 -20.02
C ARG A 12 10.32 25.59 -20.08
N LYS A 13 11.60 25.78 -20.43
CA LYS A 13 12.60 24.70 -20.36
C LYS A 13 12.75 24.17 -18.95
N GLU A 14 12.62 25.02 -17.94
CA GLU A 14 12.68 24.61 -16.55
C GLU A 14 11.48 23.73 -16.15
N ILE A 15 10.27 24.03 -16.63
CA ILE A 15 9.10 23.13 -16.48
C ILE A 15 9.41 21.76 -17.06
N ASP A 16 9.93 21.70 -18.29
CA ASP A 16 10.28 20.45 -18.95
C ASP A 16 11.42 19.71 -18.24
N ARG A 17 12.41 20.44 -17.70
CA ARG A 17 13.51 19.88 -16.91
C ARG A 17 12.97 19.26 -15.63
N ILE A 18 12.10 19.95 -14.88
CA ILE A 18 11.48 19.42 -13.65
C ILE A 18 10.71 18.14 -13.97
N ALA A 19 9.90 18.16 -15.03
CA ALA A 19 9.16 16.98 -15.47
C ALA A 19 10.10 15.80 -15.81
N ALA A 20 11.24 16.08 -16.45
CA ALA A 20 12.22 15.07 -16.85
C ALA A 20 13.08 14.51 -15.71
N VAL A 21 13.35 15.29 -14.65
CA VAL A 21 14.20 14.82 -13.54
C VAL A 21 13.40 14.23 -12.37
N THR A 22 12.09 14.47 -12.31
CA THR A 22 11.24 13.98 -11.21
C THR A 22 11.03 12.48 -11.33
N ASN A 23 11.81 11.73 -10.54
CA ASN A 23 11.72 10.28 -10.45
C ASN A 23 11.72 9.84 -8.98
N TYR A 24 11.22 8.62 -8.75
CA TYR A 24 11.34 7.91 -7.49
C TYR A 24 11.88 6.51 -7.76
N ASN A 25 12.99 6.15 -7.11
CA ASN A 25 13.66 4.86 -7.33
C ASN A 25 13.93 4.55 -8.82
N GLY A 26 14.29 5.58 -9.60
CA GLY A 26 14.53 5.47 -11.04
C GLY A 26 13.27 5.37 -11.93
N VAL A 27 12.07 5.42 -11.34
CA VAL A 27 10.80 5.47 -12.08
C VAL A 27 10.39 6.94 -12.25
N ASP A 28 10.21 7.36 -13.50
CA ASP A 28 9.79 8.72 -13.82
C ASP A 28 8.33 8.94 -13.42
N LEU A 29 8.02 10.03 -12.71
CA LEU A 29 6.68 10.24 -12.17
C LEU A 29 5.77 11.07 -13.10
N ILE A 30 6.33 12.12 -13.71
CA ILE A 30 5.58 13.14 -14.47
C ILE A 30 6.21 13.44 -15.84
N SER A 31 7.21 12.66 -16.24
CA SER A 31 7.94 12.84 -17.50
C SER A 31 7.17 12.23 -18.68
N SER A 32 7.42 12.71 -19.90
CA SER A 32 7.04 12.03 -21.14
C SER A 32 8.13 11.08 -21.66
N ARG A 33 9.25 10.95 -20.92
CA ARG A 33 10.51 10.44 -21.44
C ARG A 33 10.56 8.91 -21.36
N GLY A 34 9.94 8.26 -22.34
CA GLY A 34 9.98 6.82 -22.55
C GLY A 34 8.97 6.05 -21.71
N SER A 35 7.99 5.44 -22.37
CA SER A 35 6.92 4.64 -21.73
C SER A 35 7.41 3.48 -20.85
N ALA A 36 8.67 3.07 -20.97
CA ALA A 36 9.15 1.86 -20.31
C ALA A 36 9.37 2.00 -18.79
N ASN A 37 9.59 3.23 -18.27
CA ASN A 37 9.92 3.44 -16.85
C ASN A 37 9.07 4.53 -16.18
N ARG A 38 7.87 4.81 -16.71
CA ARG A 38 6.98 5.86 -16.18
C ARG A 38 5.95 5.30 -15.21
N PHE A 39 5.73 5.98 -14.09
CA PHE A 39 4.65 5.72 -13.15
C PHE A 39 3.28 5.92 -13.84
N GLY A 40 2.38 4.94 -13.70
CA GLY A 40 0.96 5.09 -14.04
C GLY A 40 0.59 5.15 -15.53
N ALA A 41 1.34 4.54 -16.45
CA ALA A 41 0.93 4.48 -17.86
C ALA A 41 -0.38 3.67 -18.03
N VAL A 42 -1.41 4.32 -18.58
CA VAL A 42 -2.75 3.73 -18.86
C VAL A 42 -2.84 3.32 -20.34
N ASP A 43 -1.86 2.58 -20.82
CA ASP A 43 -1.94 1.92 -22.12
C ASP A 43 -1.61 0.44 -21.94
N GLY A 44 -2.65 -0.29 -21.51
CA GLY A 44 -2.97 -1.72 -21.64
C GLY A 44 -1.90 -2.81 -21.70
N THR A 45 -0.60 -2.54 -21.62
CA THR A 45 0.48 -3.47 -21.95
C THR A 45 1.80 -3.16 -21.23
N SER A 46 2.04 -1.93 -20.74
CA SER A 46 3.29 -1.58 -20.02
C SER A 46 3.02 -1.06 -18.61
N ASN A 47 3.35 -1.93 -17.65
CA ASN A 47 3.05 -1.87 -16.23
C ASN A 47 3.87 -0.83 -15.48
N ASN A 48 3.23 0.17 -14.87
CA ASN A 48 3.78 0.84 -13.68
C ASN A 48 2.69 1.58 -12.87
N THR A 49 1.47 1.03 -12.83
CA THR A 49 0.49 1.48 -11.83
C THR A 49 0.95 1.00 -10.45
N LEU A 50 1.00 1.90 -9.46
CA LEU A 50 1.11 1.45 -8.07
C LEU A 50 -0.21 0.76 -7.72
N TRP A 51 -0.11 -0.52 -7.44
CA TRP A 51 -1.21 -1.38 -7.04
C TRP A 51 -1.00 -1.75 -5.58
N ILE A 52 -1.99 -1.44 -4.76
CA ILE A 52 -2.07 -1.87 -3.36
C ILE A 52 -3.30 -2.75 -3.28
N ASP A 53 -3.11 -4.01 -2.86
CA ASP A 53 -4.17 -5.02 -2.71
C ASP A 53 -4.15 -5.63 -1.32
N ALA A 54 -5.33 -5.96 -0.82
CA ALA A 54 -5.51 -6.74 0.40
C ALA A 54 -5.67 -8.25 0.12
N GLY A 55 -5.80 -8.65 -1.14
CA GLY A 55 -6.03 -10.01 -1.60
C GLY A 55 -4.87 -10.61 -2.41
N SER A 56 -4.94 -11.92 -2.63
CA SER A 56 -3.92 -12.70 -3.35
C SER A 56 -4.00 -12.61 -4.88
N THR A 57 -5.02 -11.92 -5.42
CA THR A 57 -5.31 -11.88 -6.87
C THR A 57 -5.26 -10.46 -7.39
N LYS A 58 -4.57 -10.26 -8.53
CA LYS A 58 -4.38 -8.95 -9.12
C LYS A 58 -5.67 -8.24 -9.52
N GLY A 59 -5.93 -7.08 -8.90
CA GLY A 59 -6.94 -6.11 -9.35
C GLY A 59 -8.33 -6.27 -8.74
N ILE A 60 -8.52 -7.14 -7.74
CA ILE A 60 -9.83 -7.36 -7.12
C ILE A 60 -10.13 -6.29 -6.06
N ASP A 61 -9.18 -5.99 -5.18
CA ASP A 61 -9.31 -4.92 -4.19
C ASP A 61 -8.13 -3.97 -4.32
N SER A 62 -8.16 -3.16 -5.39
CA SER A 62 -6.99 -2.39 -5.82
C SER A 62 -7.18 -0.89 -5.79
N ILE A 63 -6.20 -0.18 -5.26
CA ILE A 63 -6.01 1.25 -5.55
C ILE A 63 -5.04 1.35 -6.72
N THR A 64 -5.55 1.78 -7.88
CA THR A 64 -4.73 2.08 -9.07
C THR A 64 -4.41 3.57 -9.09
N ILE A 65 -3.12 3.90 -9.05
CA ILE A 65 -2.64 5.28 -9.14
C ILE A 65 -2.03 5.52 -10.51
N SER A 66 -2.51 6.57 -11.17
CA SER A 66 -1.98 7.06 -12.45
C SER A 66 -1.70 8.55 -12.36
N ILE A 67 -0.53 8.97 -12.86
CA ILE A 67 -0.12 10.37 -12.91
C ILE A 67 0.06 10.74 -14.38
N GLU A 68 -0.51 11.88 -14.75
CA GLU A 68 -0.41 12.43 -16.10
C GLU A 68 0.97 13.08 -16.31
N THR A 69 1.42 13.12 -17.56
CA THR A 69 2.64 13.84 -17.93
C THR A 69 2.45 15.34 -17.69
N LEU A 70 3.43 16.00 -17.07
CA LEU A 70 3.39 17.45 -16.77
C LEU A 70 4.49 18.24 -17.49
N THR A 71 4.81 17.88 -18.73
CA THR A 71 5.67 18.70 -19.61
C THR A 71 4.89 19.90 -20.15
N SER A 72 5.59 20.95 -20.60
CA SER A 72 4.97 22.16 -21.14
C SER A 72 3.97 21.86 -22.26
N VAL A 73 4.30 20.94 -23.16
CA VAL A 73 3.42 20.46 -24.26
C VAL A 73 2.23 19.65 -23.74
N ALA A 74 2.42 18.82 -22.70
CA ALA A 74 1.35 17.97 -22.16
C ALA A 74 0.34 18.79 -21.33
N LEU A 75 0.81 19.84 -20.66
CA LEU A 75 -0.05 20.78 -19.94
C LEU A 75 -0.92 21.61 -20.88
N ASN A 76 -0.34 22.08 -22.00
CA ASN A 76 -1.04 22.73 -23.09
C ASN A 76 -0.17 22.67 -24.36
N SER A 77 -0.72 22.16 -25.47
CA SER A 77 0.02 22.02 -26.73
C SER A 77 0.58 23.34 -27.26
N ASN A 78 -0.12 24.46 -27.03
CA ASN A 78 0.29 25.78 -27.47
C ASN A 78 1.44 26.33 -26.62
N LEU A 79 1.49 25.97 -25.34
CA LEU A 79 2.56 26.38 -24.44
C LEU A 79 3.89 25.78 -24.87
N GLY A 80 3.91 24.61 -25.54
CA GLY A 80 5.12 23.95 -26.04
C GLY A 80 5.91 24.72 -27.12
N THR A 81 5.31 25.69 -27.79
CA THR A 81 5.99 26.53 -28.81
C THR A 81 5.71 28.03 -28.65
N ALA A 82 4.92 28.42 -27.65
CA ALA A 82 4.57 29.82 -27.39
C ALA A 82 5.80 30.74 -27.26
N ALA A 83 5.71 31.90 -27.90
CA ALA A 83 6.67 32.99 -27.78
C ALA A 83 5.91 34.29 -27.50
N ILE A 84 6.47 35.20 -26.72
CA ILE A 84 5.83 36.47 -26.33
C ILE A 84 6.39 37.66 -27.12
N THR A 85 6.47 37.49 -28.44
CA THR A 85 7.05 38.46 -29.36
C THR A 85 6.15 39.68 -29.59
N SER A 86 4.83 39.48 -29.69
CA SER A 86 3.83 40.53 -29.87
C SER A 86 2.96 40.72 -28.61
N GLN A 87 2.11 41.76 -28.58
CA GLN A 87 1.16 41.95 -27.47
C GLN A 87 0.07 40.88 -27.50
N THR A 88 -0.38 40.47 -28.69
CA THR A 88 -1.35 39.40 -28.89
C THR A 88 -0.78 38.07 -28.41
N ASP A 89 0.48 37.76 -28.75
CA ASP A 89 1.10 36.49 -28.32
C ASP A 89 1.24 36.44 -26.81
N ALA A 90 1.58 37.56 -26.17
CA ALA A 90 1.65 37.67 -24.72
C ALA A 90 0.27 37.47 -24.06
N ALA A 91 -0.82 37.99 -24.65
CA ALA A 91 -2.18 37.78 -24.15
C ALA A 91 -2.61 36.32 -24.28
N ASN A 92 -2.29 35.66 -25.40
CA ASN A 92 -2.56 34.24 -25.61
C ASN A 92 -1.77 33.37 -24.63
N ALA A 93 -0.49 33.70 -24.42
CA ALA A 93 0.37 32.98 -23.48
C ALA A 93 -0.15 33.02 -22.04
N ILE A 94 -0.79 34.12 -21.61
CA ILE A 94 -1.45 34.19 -20.30
C ILE A 94 -2.58 33.16 -20.21
N SER A 95 -3.45 33.10 -21.22
CA SER A 95 -4.54 32.12 -21.25
C SER A 95 -4.02 30.67 -21.29
N ASP A 96 -2.96 30.42 -22.06
CA ASP A 96 -2.33 29.10 -22.12
C ASP A 96 -1.71 28.69 -20.77
N ILE A 97 -1.10 29.64 -20.04
CA ILE A 97 -0.57 29.43 -18.68
C ILE A 97 -1.70 29.15 -17.70
N ASP A 98 -2.82 29.87 -17.75
CA ASP A 98 -3.96 29.63 -16.85
C ASP A 98 -4.53 28.21 -17.03
N GLN A 99 -4.63 27.75 -18.28
CA GLN A 99 -5.02 26.36 -18.57
C GLN A 99 -4.00 25.35 -18.03
N ALA A 100 -2.71 25.61 -18.22
CA ALA A 100 -1.64 24.76 -17.70
C ALA A 100 -1.67 24.69 -16.16
N ILE A 101 -1.90 25.81 -15.47
CA ILE A 101 -2.04 25.87 -14.01
C ILE A 101 -3.24 25.03 -13.56
N ASN A 102 -4.38 25.13 -14.24
CA ASN A 102 -5.56 24.33 -13.93
C ASN A 102 -5.30 22.84 -14.10
N SER A 103 -4.55 22.44 -15.14
CA SER A 103 -4.13 21.06 -15.35
C SER A 103 -3.26 20.56 -14.20
N VAL A 104 -2.22 21.32 -13.80
CA VAL A 104 -1.37 21.00 -12.64
C VAL A 104 -2.19 20.86 -11.36
N ASN A 105 -3.12 21.79 -11.11
CA ASN A 105 -3.99 21.75 -9.94
C ASN A 105 -4.90 20.52 -9.92
N SER A 106 -5.43 20.12 -11.08
CA SER A 106 -6.21 18.89 -11.24
C SER A 106 -5.37 17.65 -10.90
N THR A 107 -4.14 17.56 -11.43
CA THR A 107 -3.24 16.45 -11.09
C THR A 107 -2.88 16.42 -9.60
N ARG A 108 -2.61 17.57 -8.99
CA ARG A 108 -2.37 17.67 -7.52
C ARG A 108 -3.58 17.23 -6.71
N ALA A 109 -4.78 17.63 -7.11
CA ALA A 109 -6.02 17.21 -6.45
C ALA A 109 -6.22 15.68 -6.55
N LYS A 110 -5.96 15.08 -7.72
CA LYS A 110 -6.00 13.62 -7.90
C LYS A 110 -4.99 12.92 -6.98
N ILE A 111 -3.75 13.40 -6.90
CA ILE A 111 -2.72 12.86 -6.00
C ILE A 111 -3.17 12.96 -4.53
N GLY A 112 -3.71 14.11 -4.11
CA GLY A 112 -4.25 14.27 -2.76
C GLY A 112 -5.40 13.31 -2.45
N ALA A 113 -6.30 13.07 -3.40
CA ALA A 113 -7.35 12.07 -3.25
C ALA A 113 -6.79 10.64 -3.11
N TYR A 114 -5.74 10.30 -3.87
CA TYR A 114 -5.06 9.02 -3.71
C TYR A 114 -4.42 8.89 -2.32
N VAL A 115 -3.70 9.91 -1.84
CA VAL A 115 -3.10 9.90 -0.49
C VAL A 115 -4.17 9.66 0.59
N ASN A 116 -5.30 10.38 0.55
CA ASN A 116 -6.39 10.15 1.49
C ASN A 116 -6.91 8.69 1.44
N ARG A 117 -7.09 8.14 0.24
CA ARG A 117 -7.52 6.73 0.09
C ARG A 117 -6.49 5.76 0.67
N LEU A 118 -5.20 6.02 0.48
CA LEU A 118 -4.12 5.21 1.05
C LEU A 118 -4.11 5.29 2.58
N GLU A 119 -4.26 6.47 3.15
CA GLU A 119 -4.33 6.64 4.61
C GLU A 119 -5.52 5.89 5.20
N HIS A 120 -6.69 5.95 4.57
CA HIS A 120 -7.85 5.17 5.00
C HIS A 120 -7.65 3.67 4.86
N ALA A 121 -7.05 3.21 3.76
CA ALA A 121 -6.74 1.81 3.55
C ALA A 121 -5.75 1.28 4.60
N ILE A 122 -4.68 2.02 4.88
CA ILE A 122 -3.69 1.69 5.92
C ILE A 122 -4.36 1.57 7.29
N ASN A 123 -5.19 2.55 7.66
CA ASN A 123 -5.90 2.52 8.94
C ASN A 123 -6.85 1.31 9.03
N ASN A 124 -7.55 0.97 7.95
CA ASN A 124 -8.41 -0.21 7.92
C ASN A 124 -7.62 -1.51 8.08
N LEU A 125 -6.51 -1.65 7.33
CA LEU A 125 -5.63 -2.81 7.40
C LEU A 125 -5.01 -2.98 8.80
N MET A 126 -4.60 -1.89 9.45
CA MET A 126 -4.06 -1.94 10.81
C MET A 126 -5.09 -2.41 11.84
N VAL A 127 -6.35 -1.97 11.71
CA VAL A 127 -7.45 -2.45 12.55
C VAL A 127 -7.74 -3.92 12.27
N SER A 128 -7.75 -4.32 11.00
CA SER A 128 -7.94 -5.71 10.58
C SER A 128 -6.84 -6.62 11.14
N GLU A 129 -5.57 -6.21 11.04
CA GLU A 129 -4.42 -6.91 11.61
C GLU A 129 -4.55 -7.08 13.12
N THR A 130 -4.91 -6.00 13.84
CA THR A 130 -5.09 -6.04 15.30
C THR A 130 -6.20 -7.03 15.69
N ASN A 131 -7.33 -6.99 14.99
CA ASN A 131 -8.45 -7.90 15.24
C ASN A 131 -8.10 -9.36 14.91
N GLN A 132 -7.38 -9.58 13.80
CA GLN A 132 -6.95 -10.92 13.40
C GLN A 132 -5.95 -11.51 14.39
N SER A 133 -4.98 -10.72 14.85
CA SER A 133 -4.02 -11.13 15.87
C SER A 133 -4.72 -11.44 17.21
N ALA A 134 -5.70 -10.63 17.63
CA ALA A 134 -6.50 -10.88 18.82
C ALA A 134 -7.33 -12.18 18.71
N ALA A 135 -7.97 -12.41 17.56
CA ALA A 135 -8.71 -13.65 17.30
C ALA A 135 -7.79 -14.88 17.29
N GLU A 136 -6.60 -14.77 16.68
CA GLU A 136 -5.60 -15.82 16.69
C GLU A 136 -5.11 -16.13 18.11
N SER A 137 -4.86 -15.11 18.94
CA SER A 137 -4.48 -15.29 20.34
C SER A 137 -5.56 -16.06 21.10
N MET A 138 -6.84 -15.69 20.95
CA MET A 138 -7.94 -16.39 21.61
C MET A 138 -8.03 -17.86 21.20
N ILE A 139 -7.82 -18.17 19.92
CA ILE A 139 -7.84 -19.55 19.43
C ILE A 139 -6.67 -20.34 20.03
N ARG A 140 -5.45 -19.80 19.95
CA ARG A 140 -4.25 -20.46 20.50
C ARG A 140 -4.35 -20.66 22.02
N ASP A 141 -4.88 -19.67 22.75
CA ASP A 141 -5.06 -19.75 24.19
C ASP A 141 -6.12 -20.78 24.59
N ALA A 142 -7.22 -20.89 23.84
CA ALA A 142 -8.26 -21.90 24.07
C ALA A 142 -7.76 -23.33 23.79
N ASP A 143 -6.98 -23.51 22.72
CA ASP A 143 -6.35 -24.79 22.39
C ASP A 143 -5.33 -25.18 23.47
N PHE A 144 -4.50 -24.22 23.92
CA PHE A 144 -3.55 -24.47 25.01
C PHE A 144 -4.24 -24.81 26.34
N ALA A 145 -5.31 -24.11 26.70
CA ALA A 145 -6.08 -24.40 27.90
C ALA A 145 -6.71 -25.81 27.86
N THR A 146 -7.22 -26.21 26.70
CA THR A 146 -7.80 -27.55 26.49
C THR A 146 -6.72 -28.63 26.60
N GLU A 147 -5.58 -28.46 25.95
CA GLU A 147 -4.48 -29.42 26.00
C GLU A 147 -3.86 -29.51 27.41
N SER A 148 -3.68 -28.38 28.09
CA SER A 148 -3.21 -28.35 29.48
C SER A 148 -4.16 -29.06 30.46
N SER A 149 -5.48 -28.92 30.26
CA SER A 149 -6.49 -29.65 31.03
C SER A 149 -6.45 -31.15 30.76
N ASN A 150 -6.30 -31.55 29.48
CA ASN A 150 -6.14 -32.95 29.10
C ASN A 150 -4.84 -33.54 29.66
N PHE A 151 -3.72 -32.83 29.57
CA PHE A 151 -2.44 -33.21 30.16
C PHE A 151 -2.56 -33.39 31.68
N SER A 152 -3.19 -32.45 32.37
CA SER A 152 -3.44 -32.53 33.81
C SER A 152 -4.33 -33.72 34.17
N ARG A 153 -5.41 -33.96 33.42
CA ARG A 153 -6.29 -35.14 33.59
C ARG A 153 -5.51 -36.44 33.39
N ASN A 154 -4.69 -36.52 32.35
CA ASN A 154 -3.86 -37.69 32.07
C ASN A 154 -2.81 -37.91 33.17
N GLN A 155 -2.21 -36.84 33.70
CA GLN A 155 -1.26 -36.92 34.81
C GLN A 155 -1.93 -37.43 36.09
N ILE A 156 -3.15 -36.96 36.39
CA ILE A 156 -3.96 -37.47 37.53
C ILE A 156 -4.33 -38.93 37.31
N LEU A 157 -4.71 -39.34 36.09
CA LEU A 157 -5.00 -40.75 35.77
C LEU A 157 -3.79 -41.65 35.93
N ILE A 158 -2.58 -41.20 35.55
CA ILE A 158 -1.34 -41.96 35.75
C ILE A 158 -1.01 -42.10 37.24
N GLN A 159 -1.13 -41.02 38.02
CA GLN A 159 -0.91 -41.07 39.48
C GLN A 159 -1.97 -41.92 40.19
N SER A 160 -3.24 -41.81 39.78
CA SER A 160 -4.33 -42.62 40.32
C SER A 160 -4.21 -44.08 39.92
N GLY A 161 -3.80 -44.38 38.68
CA GLY A 161 -3.56 -45.74 38.20
C GLY A 161 -2.42 -46.42 38.95
N THR A 162 -1.31 -45.71 39.21
CA THR A 162 -0.20 -46.22 40.03
C THR A 162 -0.60 -46.41 41.50
N ALA A 163 -1.35 -45.46 42.09
CA ALA A 163 -1.87 -45.60 43.45
C ALA A 163 -2.89 -46.75 43.57
N MET A 164 -3.78 -46.92 42.59
CA MET A 164 -4.76 -48.02 42.52
C MET A 164 -4.07 -49.37 42.31
N LEU A 165 -3.02 -49.44 41.50
CA LEU A 165 -2.18 -50.64 41.37
C LEU A 165 -1.51 -50.99 42.70
N ALA A 166 -0.95 -49.99 43.41
CA ALA A 166 -0.37 -50.20 44.73
C ALA A 166 -1.43 -50.69 45.75
N GLN A 167 -2.59 -50.06 45.79
CA GLN A 167 -3.71 -50.44 46.67
C GLN A 167 -4.26 -51.84 46.35
N SER A 168 -4.42 -52.16 45.06
CA SER A 168 -4.86 -53.48 44.60
C SER A 168 -3.83 -54.58 44.88
N ASN A 169 -2.55 -54.25 45.01
CA ASN A 169 -1.53 -55.21 45.43
C ASN A 169 -1.53 -55.44 46.96
N MET A 170 -1.93 -54.43 47.75
CA MET A 170 -2.02 -54.55 49.21
C MET A 170 -3.31 -55.28 49.67
N GLN A 171 -4.41 -55.17 48.92
CA GLN A 171 -5.69 -55.78 49.29
C GLN A 171 -5.63 -57.32 49.43
N PRO A 172 -5.02 -58.09 48.50
CA PRO A 172 -4.86 -59.53 48.63
C PRO A 172 -3.98 -59.93 49.81
N GLN A 173 -2.96 -59.14 50.15
CA GLN A 173 -2.05 -59.41 51.27
C GLN A 173 -2.77 -59.27 52.62
N ASN A 174 -3.64 -58.28 52.75
CA ASN A 174 -4.48 -58.13 53.95
C ASN A 174 -5.50 -59.26 54.07
N VAL A 175 -6.12 -59.68 52.96
CA VAL A 175 -7.05 -60.83 52.98
C VAL A 175 -6.33 -62.12 53.38
N LEU A 176 -5.09 -62.32 52.92
CA LEU A 176 -4.29 -63.48 53.32
C LEU A 176 -3.89 -63.45 54.80
N ALA A 177 -3.70 -62.26 55.39
CA ALA A 177 -3.47 -62.12 56.83
C ALA A 177 -4.71 -62.45 57.69
N LEU A 178 -5.92 -62.23 57.16
CA LEU A 178 -7.19 -62.59 57.80
C LEU A 178 -7.55 -64.09 57.65
N LEU A 179 -6.89 -64.82 56.76
CA LEU A 179 -7.08 -66.26 56.53
C LEU A 179 -6.05 -67.12 57.29
N ARG A 180 -5.37 -66.55 58.30
CA ARG A 180 -4.39 -67.24 59.16
C ARG A 180 -4.89 -67.38 60.59
#